data_AF-A0ABC8RGN7-F1
#
_entry.id   AF-A0ABC8RGN7-F1
#
_cell.length_a   1.000
_cell.length_b   1.000
_cell.length_c   1.000
_cell.angle_alpha   90.00
_cell.angle_beta   90.00
_cell.angle_gamma   90.00
#
_symmetry.space_group_name_H-M   'P 1'
#
loop_
_entity.id
_entity.type
_entity.pdbx_description
1 polymer ?
#
loop_
_entity_poly.entity_id
_entity_poly.type
_entity_poly.pdbx_seq_one_letter_code
_entity_poly.pdbx_strand_id
1 'polypeptide(L)'
;MKPFTLIIIFSYFFSHLSLQSIFGLQILSKSKLEKCEKVSDSRSLNCTTKILIDMAVPSESNGREASIVAELVEVEEQNSTSNMRTLRIPPVITVNKSAAYALYQLTYIRDVPYKPQEYYVETRKCEPDAGEDVVKICERLRDDKGHIIEHTQPTCCPCGDQRRVPSSCGNFFDKLMKGKANTAHCLRFPGDWFHVFGIGQLSVGFSVQIEVKTKSTLSIVVVGPENRTATSSDNFLRVNLIGDYVGYTNIPSFDNYYLVIPRQGGTGQPQNLGSNFSMWMLLERVRFTLDGLECNKIGVSYEAFNGQPDFCSAPFWSCLHNQLWNFWDVSTSNRNL
;
A
#
# COMPACT_ATOMS: atom_id res chain seq x y z
N MET A 1 76.27 8.14 2.40
CA MET A 1 75.45 9.11 1.64
C MET A 1 74.06 8.53 1.42
N LYS A 2 73.04 9.20 1.98
CA LYS A 2 71.58 8.97 1.97
C LYS A 2 71.05 7.64 2.55
N PRO A 3 69.80 7.58 3.11
CA PRO A 3 68.76 8.61 3.07
C PRO A 3 68.19 9.07 4.44
N PHE A 4 67.61 10.26 4.38
CA PHE A 4 66.71 10.88 5.37
C PHE A 4 65.37 10.13 5.40
N THR A 5 64.92 9.76 6.59
CA THR A 5 63.56 9.24 6.82
C THR A 5 62.61 10.43 6.94
N LEU A 6 61.84 10.70 5.88
CA LEU A 6 60.77 11.70 5.86
C LEU A 6 59.48 11.03 6.34
N ILE A 7 59.07 11.28 7.58
CA ILE A 7 57.78 10.84 8.12
C ILE A 7 56.71 11.81 7.63
N ILE A 8 55.93 11.41 6.62
CA ILE A 8 54.72 12.12 6.19
C ILE A 8 53.53 11.50 6.93
N ILE A 9 53.04 12.19 7.96
CA ILE A 9 51.75 11.89 8.58
C ILE A 9 50.67 12.42 7.63
N PHE A 10 50.07 11.52 6.86
CA PHE A 10 48.91 11.84 6.03
C PHE A 10 47.68 11.88 6.95
N SER A 11 47.41 13.04 7.55
CA SER A 11 46.12 13.28 8.20
C SER A 11 45.05 13.41 7.11
N TYR A 12 44.42 12.29 6.77
CA TYR A 12 43.15 12.29 6.03
C TYR A 12 42.08 12.93 6.92
N PHE A 13 42.04 14.27 6.91
CA PHE A 13 40.81 15.01 7.13
C PHE A 13 39.88 14.67 5.96
N PHE A 14 39.24 13.50 6.04
CA PHE A 14 38.04 13.21 5.26
C PHE A 14 36.98 14.18 5.78
N SER A 15 36.97 15.36 5.18
CA SER A 15 35.83 16.25 5.22
C SER A 15 34.66 15.45 4.63
N HIS A 16 33.91 14.78 5.50
CA HIS A 16 32.50 14.52 5.28
C HIS A 16 31.82 15.90 5.16
N LEU A 17 31.99 16.54 4.00
CA LEU A 17 30.99 17.42 3.45
C LEU A 17 29.80 16.51 3.15
N SER A 18 29.03 16.21 4.20
CA SER A 18 27.62 15.93 4.02
C SER A 18 27.09 17.12 3.25
N LEU A 19 26.88 16.93 1.94
CA LEU A 19 25.95 17.73 1.15
C LEU A 19 24.58 17.55 1.81
N GLN A 20 24.36 18.23 2.94
CA GLN A 20 23.03 18.56 3.39
C GLN A 20 22.55 19.57 2.36
N SER A 21 21.79 19.10 1.38
CA SER A 21 20.92 19.96 0.60
C SER A 21 20.03 20.69 1.59
N ILE A 22 20.39 21.93 1.92
CA ILE A 22 19.54 22.82 2.72
C ILE A 22 18.39 23.20 1.80
N PHE A 23 17.31 22.42 1.85
CA PHE A 23 16.03 22.82 1.26
C PHE A 23 15.44 23.90 2.18
N GLY A 24 15.91 25.13 2.01
CA GLY A 24 15.44 26.26 2.81
C GLY A 24 14.06 26.71 2.36
N LEU A 25 13.22 27.08 3.32
CA LEU A 25 11.99 27.83 3.06
C LEU A 25 12.31 29.13 2.30
N GLN A 26 11.55 29.44 1.25
CA GLN A 26 11.76 30.63 0.44
C GLN A 26 10.54 31.55 0.47
N ILE A 27 10.76 32.83 0.79
CA ILE A 27 9.72 33.86 0.67
C ILE A 27 9.65 34.28 -0.79
N LEU A 28 8.47 34.13 -1.40
CA LEU A 28 8.21 34.46 -2.80
C LEU A 28 7.79 35.91 -2.95
N SER A 29 6.92 36.38 -2.06
CA SER A 29 6.48 37.76 -2.04
C SER A 29 6.13 38.24 -0.63
N LYS A 30 6.27 39.55 -0.41
CA LYS A 30 5.85 40.25 0.81
C LYS A 30 5.13 41.53 0.41
N SER A 31 3.89 41.69 0.84
CA SER A 31 3.10 42.89 0.55
C SER A 31 2.26 43.34 1.75
N LYS A 32 1.84 44.60 1.74
CA LYS A 32 0.90 45.17 2.70
C LYS A 32 -0.43 45.36 1.99
N LEU A 33 -1.50 44.78 2.54
CA LEU A 33 -2.82 44.75 1.92
C LEU A 33 -3.90 45.18 2.92
N GLU A 34 -4.76 46.09 2.51
CA GLU A 34 -5.96 46.44 3.29
C GLU A 34 -7.07 45.42 3.00
N LYS A 35 -7.52 44.71 4.04
CA LYS A 35 -8.61 43.74 3.95
C LYS A 35 -9.85 44.30 4.64
N CYS A 36 -10.90 44.52 3.87
CA CYS A 36 -12.20 44.94 4.35
C CYS A 36 -13.17 43.76 4.43
N GLU A 37 -13.77 43.55 5.60
CA GLU A 37 -14.79 42.52 5.83
C GLU A 37 -16.17 43.16 6.02
N LYS A 38 -17.17 42.62 5.32
CA LYS A 38 -18.56 43.04 5.40
C LYS A 38 -19.32 42.02 6.24
N VAL A 39 -19.65 42.39 7.48
CA VAL A 39 -20.23 41.47 8.48
C VAL A 39 -21.77 41.39 8.38
N SER A 40 -22.42 42.30 7.63
CA SER A 40 -23.87 42.28 7.37
C SER A 40 -24.24 43.21 6.19
N ASP A 41 -25.53 43.34 5.85
CA ASP A 41 -26.04 44.32 4.87
C ASP A 41 -25.88 45.80 5.29
N SER A 42 -25.25 46.07 6.43
CA SER A 42 -24.84 47.43 6.78
C SER A 42 -23.81 47.98 5.76
N ARG A 43 -23.84 49.30 5.56
CA ARG A 43 -22.88 50.02 4.70
C ARG A 43 -21.48 50.13 5.32
N SER A 44 -21.29 49.70 6.57
CA SER A 44 -20.03 49.83 7.30
C SER A 44 -19.11 48.65 7.01
N LEU A 45 -17.96 48.93 6.39
CA LEU A 45 -16.89 47.96 6.16
C LEU A 45 -15.88 48.04 7.30
N ASN A 46 -15.50 46.88 7.86
CA ASN A 46 -14.40 46.82 8.82
C ASN A 46 -13.10 46.51 8.06
N CYS A 47 -12.30 47.54 7.82
CA CYS A 47 -11.04 47.45 7.09
C CYS A 47 -9.86 47.34 8.07
N THR A 48 -9.03 46.31 7.87
CA THR A 48 -7.81 46.11 8.64
C THR A 48 -6.63 45.93 7.68
N THR A 49 -5.54 46.62 7.96
CA THR A 49 -4.32 46.43 7.15
C THR A 49 -3.55 45.21 7.62
N LYS A 50 -3.21 44.31 6.71
CA LYS A 50 -2.50 43.05 6.97
C LYS A 50 -1.23 42.97 6.13
N ILE A 51 -0.25 42.20 6.61
CA ILE A 51 0.93 41.81 5.82
C ILE A 51 0.62 40.45 5.20
N LEU A 52 0.72 40.35 3.87
CA LEU A 52 0.60 39.10 3.13
C LEU A 52 2.01 38.62 2.80
N ILE A 53 2.29 37.36 3.14
CA ILE A 53 3.54 36.69 2.84
C ILE A 53 3.20 35.43 2.05
N ASP A 54 3.79 35.31 0.87
CA ASP A 54 3.73 34.11 0.05
C ASP A 54 5.04 33.33 0.17
N MET A 55 4.94 32.02 0.36
CA MET A 55 6.08 31.18 0.74
C MET A 55 6.05 29.84 0.03
N ALA A 56 7.22 29.41 -0.46
CA ALA A 56 7.48 28.04 -0.88
C ALA A 56 8.08 27.25 0.29
N VAL A 57 7.35 26.23 0.75
CA VAL A 57 7.74 25.36 1.86
C VAL A 57 8.12 23.98 1.32
N PRO A 58 9.41 23.62 1.30
CA PRO A 58 9.84 22.30 0.87
C PRO A 58 9.41 21.21 1.85
N SER A 59 9.20 20.00 1.34
CA SER A 59 8.92 18.82 2.17
C SER A 59 10.12 18.50 3.06
N GLU A 60 9.88 17.93 4.23
CA GLU A 60 10.89 17.63 5.26
C GLU A 60 11.60 18.85 5.87
N SER A 61 11.00 20.04 5.74
CA SER A 61 11.50 21.25 6.40
C SER A 61 11.29 21.15 7.91
N ASN A 62 12.36 21.23 8.68
CA ASN A 62 12.34 21.03 10.14
C ASN A 62 12.08 22.31 10.94
N GLY A 63 11.86 23.46 10.28
CA GLY A 63 11.65 24.76 10.90
C GLY A 63 12.89 25.40 11.55
N ARG A 64 14.05 24.72 11.59
CA ARG A 64 15.33 25.29 12.03
C ARG A 64 16.06 26.02 10.91
N GLU A 65 15.67 25.77 9.67
CA GLU A 65 16.28 26.34 8.46
C GLU A 65 15.95 27.84 8.29
N ALA A 66 14.73 28.25 8.65
CA ALA A 66 14.30 29.64 8.53
C ALA A 66 13.19 29.95 9.55
N SER A 67 13.24 31.15 10.13
CA SER A 67 12.18 31.71 10.96
C SER A 67 11.82 33.10 10.47
N ILE A 68 10.53 33.43 10.55
CA ILE A 68 10.01 34.75 10.15
C ILE A 68 9.72 35.53 11.42
N VAL A 69 10.35 36.69 11.53
CA VAL A 69 10.14 37.60 12.66
C VAL A 69 9.23 38.72 12.19
N ALA A 70 8.05 38.85 12.79
CA ALA A 70 7.11 39.91 12.46
C ALA A 70 7.25 41.06 13.46
N GLU A 71 7.78 42.19 13.01
CA GLU A 71 7.87 43.40 13.82
C GLU A 71 6.53 44.14 13.84
N LEU A 72 5.93 44.24 15.04
CA LEU A 72 4.67 44.93 15.24
C LEU A 72 4.93 46.35 15.72
N VAL A 73 4.65 47.32 14.86
CA VAL A 73 4.60 48.74 15.22
C VAL A 73 3.20 49.01 15.78
N GLU A 74 3.14 49.56 16.99
CA GLU A 74 1.94 49.73 17.82
C GLU A 74 0.72 50.31 17.09
N VAL A 75 -0.48 49.86 17.47
CA VAL A 75 -1.74 50.59 17.26
C VAL A 75 -2.54 50.55 18.57
N GLU A 76 -3.14 51.68 18.92
CA GLU A 76 -3.81 51.97 20.19
C GLU A 76 -4.88 50.93 20.57
N GLU A 77 -4.83 50.46 21.82
CA GLU A 77 -5.90 49.69 22.43
C GLU A 77 -7.05 50.63 22.78
N GLN A 78 -8.16 50.51 22.06
CA GLN A 78 -9.32 51.40 22.12
C GLN A 78 -10.18 51.15 23.39
N ASN A 79 -9.56 51.05 24.57
CA ASN A 79 -10.25 51.07 25.87
C ASN A 79 -9.34 51.13 27.11
N SER A 80 -8.07 51.49 26.99
CA SER A 80 -7.23 51.74 28.17
C SER A 80 -6.54 53.11 28.08
N THR A 81 -6.92 54.01 28.99
CA THR A 81 -6.20 55.27 29.21
C THR A 81 -4.75 54.95 29.60
N SER A 82 -3.81 55.30 28.72
CA SER A 82 -2.36 55.39 28.96
C SER A 82 -1.54 54.09 29.11
N ASN A 83 -1.72 53.09 28.25
CA ASN A 83 -0.69 52.04 28.12
C ASN A 83 -0.34 51.76 26.66
N MET A 84 0.42 52.66 26.02
CA MET A 84 1.21 52.28 24.85
C MET A 84 2.14 51.13 25.27
N ARG A 85 1.93 49.94 24.70
CA ARG A 85 2.79 48.78 24.94
C ARG A 85 3.38 48.33 23.63
N THR A 86 4.63 48.67 23.43
CA THR A 86 5.45 48.14 22.34
C THR A 86 5.63 46.67 22.66
N LEU A 87 5.27 45.79 21.73
CA LEU A 87 5.71 44.40 21.80
C LEU A 87 7.24 44.41 21.69
N ARG A 88 7.95 44.50 22.83
CA ARG A 88 9.43 44.50 22.90
C ARG A 88 10.06 43.25 22.26
N ILE A 89 9.28 42.19 22.06
CA ILE A 89 9.72 40.95 21.44
C ILE A 89 8.74 40.65 20.30
N PRO A 90 9.19 40.73 19.04
CA PRO A 90 8.35 40.42 17.89
C PRO A 90 7.93 38.95 17.90
N PRO A 91 6.69 38.62 17.49
CA PRO A 91 6.30 37.23 17.29
C PRO A 91 7.20 36.55 16.25
N VAL A 92 7.66 35.35 16.59
CA VAL A 92 8.47 34.51 15.71
C VAL A 92 7.57 33.42 15.15
N ILE A 93 7.51 33.32 13.83
CA ILE A 93 6.75 32.34 13.08
C ILE A 93 7.73 31.32 12.51
N THR A 94 7.50 30.05 12.83
CA THR A 94 8.26 28.92 12.31
C THR A 94 7.34 28.02 11.52
N VAL A 95 7.79 27.54 10.37
CA VAL A 95 7.01 26.65 9.49
C VAL A 95 7.76 25.35 9.30
N ASN A 96 7.06 24.24 9.47
CA ASN A 96 7.57 22.87 9.30
C ASN A 96 6.59 22.11 8.39
N LYS A 97 7.11 21.38 7.40
CA LYS A 97 6.33 20.50 6.52
C LYS A 97 6.83 19.07 6.67
N SER A 98 5.92 18.14 6.97
CA SER A 98 6.22 16.72 7.03
C SER A 98 6.60 16.15 5.66
N ALA A 99 7.18 14.94 5.66
CA ALA A 99 7.42 14.20 4.44
C ALA A 99 6.09 13.95 3.70
N ALA A 100 6.09 14.22 2.39
CA ALA A 100 4.94 13.95 1.54
C ALA A 100 4.83 12.45 1.25
N TYR A 101 3.61 11.92 1.25
CA TYR A 101 3.34 10.53 0.89
C TYR A 101 2.22 10.43 -0.15
N ALA A 102 2.32 9.40 -0.99
CA ALA A 102 1.29 9.03 -1.95
C ALA A 102 0.29 8.08 -1.27
N LEU A 103 -0.95 8.52 -1.14
CA LEU A 103 -2.05 7.72 -0.62
C LEU A 103 -2.89 7.20 -1.79
N TYR A 104 -3.06 5.88 -1.84
CA TYR A 104 -3.88 5.24 -2.86
C TYR A 104 -5.17 4.71 -2.23
N GLN A 105 -6.31 5.01 -2.86
CA GLN A 105 -7.58 4.46 -2.43
C GLN A 105 -7.64 2.97 -2.75
N LEU A 106 -7.88 2.12 -1.75
CA LEU A 106 -7.99 0.68 -1.94
C LEU A 106 -9.46 0.25 -1.95
N THR A 107 -9.83 -0.63 -2.89
CA THR A 107 -11.16 -1.25 -2.95
C THR A 107 -11.00 -2.76 -2.87
N TYR A 108 -11.61 -3.39 -1.86
CA TYR A 108 -11.56 -4.84 -1.70
C TYR A 108 -12.31 -5.54 -2.84
N ILE A 109 -11.69 -6.58 -3.41
CA ILE A 109 -12.27 -7.35 -4.51
C ILE A 109 -12.70 -8.74 -4.01
N ARG A 110 -11.74 -9.55 -3.55
CA ARG A 110 -11.96 -10.91 -3.05
C ARG A 110 -10.73 -11.48 -2.36
N ASP A 111 -10.89 -12.64 -1.74
CA ASP A 111 -9.79 -13.49 -1.27
C ASP A 111 -9.31 -14.43 -2.37
N VAL A 112 -8.00 -14.72 -2.38
CA VAL A 112 -7.38 -15.72 -3.24
C VAL A 112 -6.42 -16.62 -2.44
N PRO A 113 -6.31 -17.91 -2.77
CA PRO A 113 -5.41 -18.83 -2.10
C PRO A 113 -3.94 -18.56 -2.49
N TYR A 114 -3.01 -18.73 -1.55
CA TYR A 114 -1.57 -18.57 -1.80
C TYR A 114 -1.02 -19.63 -2.76
N LYS A 115 -1.37 -20.90 -2.48
CA LYS A 115 -0.89 -22.07 -3.22
C LYS A 115 -2.01 -23.10 -3.35
N PRO A 116 -2.86 -23.00 -4.39
CA PRO A 116 -3.69 -24.12 -4.83
C PRO A 116 -2.83 -25.36 -5.05
N GLN A 117 -3.30 -26.52 -4.61
CA GLN A 117 -2.59 -27.79 -4.75
C GLN A 117 -3.47 -28.84 -5.41
N GLU A 118 -2.89 -29.51 -6.39
CA GLU A 118 -3.45 -30.75 -6.91
C GLU A 118 -2.99 -31.91 -6.03
N TYR A 119 -3.94 -32.69 -5.54
CA TYR A 119 -3.68 -33.98 -4.93
C TYR A 119 -4.16 -35.09 -5.84
N TYR A 120 -3.51 -36.25 -5.74
CA TYR A 120 -3.93 -37.46 -6.44
C TYR A 120 -3.98 -38.65 -5.47
N VAL A 121 -4.88 -39.57 -5.77
CA VAL A 121 -5.06 -40.83 -5.02
C VAL A 121 -5.13 -41.98 -6.01
N GLU A 122 -4.22 -42.94 -5.87
CA GLU A 122 -4.32 -44.22 -6.56
C GLU A 122 -5.43 -45.06 -5.92
N THR A 123 -6.41 -45.43 -6.72
CA THR A 123 -7.62 -46.11 -6.26
C THR A 123 -8.16 -47.11 -7.30
N ARG A 124 -9.26 -47.78 -6.99
CA ARG A 124 -9.98 -48.67 -7.90
C ARG A 124 -11.46 -48.31 -7.92
N LYS A 125 -12.12 -48.50 -9.07
CA LYS A 125 -13.54 -48.13 -9.26
C LYS A 125 -13.80 -46.65 -8.90
N CYS A 126 -12.94 -45.76 -9.41
CA CYS A 126 -13.08 -44.32 -9.19
C CYS A 126 -14.32 -43.81 -9.94
N GLU A 127 -15.20 -43.15 -9.22
CA GLU A 127 -16.34 -42.42 -9.76
C GLU A 127 -16.37 -41.02 -9.14
N PRO A 128 -16.88 -40.00 -9.85
CA PRO A 128 -16.90 -38.63 -9.32
C PRO A 128 -17.69 -38.49 -8.02
N ASP A 129 -18.67 -39.36 -7.75
CA ASP A 129 -19.53 -39.42 -6.56
C ASP A 129 -19.08 -40.45 -5.52
N ALA A 130 -17.92 -41.09 -5.73
CA ALA A 130 -17.35 -42.02 -4.78
C ALA A 130 -17.03 -41.33 -3.43
N GLY A 131 -17.23 -42.08 -2.35
CA GLY A 131 -17.00 -41.62 -0.98
C GLY A 131 -15.52 -41.66 -0.57
N GLU A 132 -15.25 -41.17 0.65
CA GLU A 132 -13.90 -41.13 1.24
C GLU A 132 -13.18 -42.50 1.23
N ASP A 133 -13.91 -43.61 1.35
CA ASP A 133 -13.36 -44.96 1.33
C ASP A 133 -12.63 -45.31 0.02
N VAL A 134 -13.05 -44.70 -1.09
CA VAL A 134 -12.47 -44.90 -2.42
C VAL A 134 -11.50 -43.77 -2.77
N VAL A 135 -11.91 -42.50 -2.62
CA VAL A 135 -11.16 -41.35 -3.13
C VAL A 135 -10.37 -40.60 -2.03
N LYS A 136 -10.50 -41.00 -0.76
CA LYS A 136 -9.77 -40.45 0.40
C LYS A 136 -9.90 -38.92 0.43
N ILE A 137 -8.76 -38.22 0.50
CA ILE A 137 -8.65 -36.75 0.52
C ILE A 137 -9.32 -36.04 -0.66
N CYS A 138 -9.62 -36.77 -1.74
CA CYS A 138 -10.28 -36.27 -2.93
C CYS A 138 -11.81 -36.36 -2.90
N GLU A 139 -12.42 -36.71 -1.76
CA GLU A 139 -13.88 -36.64 -1.58
C GLU A 139 -14.45 -35.25 -1.88
N ARG A 140 -15.69 -35.19 -2.35
CA ARG A 140 -16.40 -33.91 -2.57
C ARG A 140 -16.47 -33.09 -1.28
N LEU A 141 -16.28 -31.79 -1.42
CA LEU A 141 -16.38 -30.88 -0.28
C LEU A 141 -17.85 -30.51 -0.04
N ARG A 142 -18.18 -30.28 1.22
CA ARG A 142 -19.50 -29.81 1.65
C ARG A 142 -19.38 -28.46 2.33
N ASP A 143 -20.39 -27.61 2.15
CA ASP A 143 -20.51 -26.36 2.88
C ASP A 143 -20.92 -26.59 4.35
N ASP A 144 -20.94 -25.53 5.15
CA ASP A 144 -21.33 -25.58 6.58
C ASP A 144 -22.79 -26.06 6.79
N LYS A 145 -23.60 -26.06 5.73
CA LYS A 145 -24.99 -26.53 5.74
C LYS A 145 -25.12 -27.97 5.23
N GLY A 146 -24.01 -28.62 4.88
CA GLY A 146 -23.95 -29.99 4.39
C GLY A 146 -24.25 -30.16 2.90
N HIS A 147 -24.43 -29.07 2.14
CA HIS A 147 -24.62 -29.13 0.69
C HIS A 147 -23.31 -29.42 -0.01
N ILE A 148 -23.37 -30.22 -1.07
CA ILE A 148 -22.21 -30.52 -1.91
C ILE A 148 -21.82 -29.26 -2.69
N ILE A 149 -20.55 -28.88 -2.60
CA ILE A 149 -20.01 -27.77 -3.37
C ILE A 149 -19.77 -28.25 -4.80
N GLU A 150 -20.39 -27.59 -5.78
CA GLU A 150 -20.26 -27.94 -7.18
C GLU A 150 -18.80 -27.88 -7.67
N HIS A 151 -18.48 -28.71 -8.65
CA HIS A 151 -17.14 -28.86 -9.23
C HIS A 151 -16.05 -29.32 -8.25
N THR A 152 -16.35 -29.64 -6.99
CA THR A 152 -15.33 -30.18 -6.05
C THR A 152 -15.10 -31.68 -6.19
N GLN A 153 -15.89 -32.36 -7.04
CA GLN A 153 -15.70 -33.78 -7.34
C GLN A 153 -14.32 -34.07 -7.94
N PRO A 154 -13.75 -35.25 -7.64
CA PRO A 154 -12.51 -35.66 -8.26
C PRO A 154 -12.69 -35.99 -9.74
N THR A 155 -11.64 -35.74 -10.51
CA THR A 155 -11.54 -36.21 -11.89
C THR A 155 -10.81 -37.54 -11.92
N CYS A 156 -11.50 -38.60 -12.35
CA CYS A 156 -10.97 -39.96 -12.40
C CYS A 156 -10.24 -40.22 -13.72
N CYS A 157 -8.95 -40.53 -13.64
CA CYS A 157 -8.14 -40.90 -14.80
C CYS A 157 -7.83 -42.41 -14.82
N PRO A 158 -7.67 -43.01 -16.01
CA PRO A 158 -7.24 -44.40 -16.14
C PRO A 158 -5.77 -44.56 -15.75
N CYS A 159 -5.42 -45.75 -15.26
CA CYS A 159 -4.03 -46.15 -15.02
C CYS A 159 -3.21 -46.24 -16.33
N GLY A 160 -1.88 -46.15 -16.22
CA GLY A 160 -0.92 -46.28 -17.33
C GLY A 160 0.24 -45.30 -17.26
N ASP A 161 1.29 -45.56 -18.04
CA ASP A 161 2.56 -44.81 -17.98
C ASP A 161 2.50 -43.43 -18.68
N GLN A 162 1.72 -43.31 -19.75
CA GLN A 162 1.51 -42.05 -20.50
C GLN A 162 0.24 -41.32 -20.02
N ARG A 163 0.15 -41.09 -18.71
CA ARG A 163 -0.98 -40.42 -18.05
C ARG A 163 -0.46 -39.30 -17.16
N ARG A 164 -1.37 -38.42 -16.72
CA ARG A 164 -1.09 -37.29 -15.82
C ARG A 164 -0.20 -37.68 -14.64
N VAL A 165 -0.51 -38.83 -14.02
CA VAL A 165 0.37 -39.49 -13.06
C VAL A 165 0.56 -40.95 -13.49
N PRO A 166 1.81 -41.37 -13.79
CA PRO A 166 2.13 -42.75 -14.13
C PRO A 166 1.72 -43.71 -13.00
N SER A 167 0.92 -44.72 -13.32
CA SER A 167 0.43 -45.68 -12.32
C SER A 167 0.23 -47.07 -12.91
N SER A 168 0.42 -48.10 -12.09
CA SER A 168 0.27 -49.50 -12.50
C SER A 168 -1.20 -49.93 -12.52
N CYS A 169 -1.63 -50.51 -13.64
CA CYS A 169 -2.98 -51.08 -13.76
C CYS A 169 -3.16 -52.40 -12.98
N GLY A 170 -2.06 -53.01 -12.54
CA GLY A 170 -2.04 -54.37 -11.97
C GLY A 170 -2.41 -55.44 -12.99
N ASN A 171 -2.68 -56.65 -12.49
CA ASN A 171 -2.93 -57.82 -13.33
C ASN A 171 -4.41 -58.03 -13.61
N PHE A 172 -4.73 -58.90 -14.59
CA PHE A 172 -6.11 -59.22 -14.96
C PHE A 172 -6.96 -59.71 -13.78
N PHE A 173 -6.40 -60.54 -12.89
CA PHE A 173 -7.09 -61.03 -11.70
C PHE A 173 -7.44 -59.91 -10.71
N ASP A 174 -6.55 -58.93 -10.49
CA ASP A 174 -6.85 -57.78 -9.64
C ASP A 174 -7.96 -56.92 -10.24
N LYS A 175 -7.98 -56.76 -11.56
CA LYS A 175 -9.04 -56.05 -12.27
C LYS A 175 -10.40 -56.75 -12.11
N LEU A 176 -10.42 -58.09 -12.14
CA LEU A 176 -11.64 -58.87 -11.98
C LEU A 176 -12.18 -58.86 -10.53
N MET A 177 -11.30 -59.01 -9.54
CA MET A 177 -11.69 -59.09 -8.12
C MET A 177 -11.91 -57.72 -7.47
N LYS A 178 -11.07 -56.73 -7.79
CA LYS A 178 -11.04 -55.42 -7.12
C LYS A 178 -11.53 -54.27 -8.01
N GLY A 179 -11.76 -54.52 -9.29
CA GLY A 179 -12.18 -53.51 -10.27
C GLY A 179 -11.01 -52.79 -10.95
N LYS A 180 -11.34 -51.92 -11.92
CA LYS A 180 -10.36 -51.15 -12.71
C LYS A 180 -9.56 -50.21 -11.81
N ALA A 181 -8.25 -50.17 -12.01
CA ALA A 181 -7.37 -49.20 -11.35
C ALA A 181 -7.48 -47.83 -12.02
N ASN A 182 -7.51 -46.81 -11.19
CA ASN A 182 -7.70 -45.41 -11.58
C ASN A 182 -6.89 -44.51 -10.64
N THR A 183 -6.67 -43.28 -11.08
CA THR A 183 -6.16 -42.21 -10.22
C THR A 183 -7.24 -41.14 -10.10
N ALA A 184 -7.64 -40.80 -8.88
CA ALA A 184 -8.50 -39.65 -8.62
C ALA A 184 -7.62 -38.40 -8.47
N HIS A 185 -7.94 -37.31 -9.17
CA HIS A 185 -7.26 -36.02 -9.04
C HIS A 185 -8.22 -34.98 -8.51
N CYS A 186 -7.79 -34.18 -7.54
CA CYS A 186 -8.61 -33.15 -6.94
C CYS A 186 -7.80 -31.89 -6.64
N LEU A 187 -8.44 -30.74 -6.84
CA LEU A 187 -7.91 -29.45 -6.41
C LEU A 187 -8.27 -29.20 -4.93
N ARG A 188 -7.31 -28.66 -4.18
CA ARG A 188 -7.52 -28.17 -2.82
C ARG A 188 -6.78 -26.85 -2.63
N PHE A 189 -7.23 -26.10 -1.62
CA PHE A 189 -6.64 -24.81 -1.25
C PHE A 189 -6.13 -24.86 0.20
N PRO A 190 -5.07 -25.64 0.47
CA PRO A 190 -4.46 -25.69 1.80
C PRO A 190 -3.67 -24.40 2.09
N GLY A 191 -3.53 -24.07 3.37
CA GLY A 191 -2.64 -23.00 3.84
C GLY A 191 -3.24 -21.60 3.75
N ASP A 192 -2.37 -20.62 3.47
CA ASP A 192 -2.68 -19.21 3.61
C ASP A 192 -3.52 -18.64 2.46
N TRP A 193 -4.31 -17.62 2.81
CA TRP A 193 -5.14 -16.85 1.89
C TRP A 193 -4.70 -15.40 1.89
N PHE A 194 -4.99 -14.70 0.80
CA PHE A 194 -4.59 -13.31 0.59
C PHE A 194 -5.78 -12.49 0.10
N HIS A 195 -5.88 -11.26 0.59
CA HIS A 195 -6.84 -10.28 0.12
C HIS A 195 -6.32 -9.60 -1.16
N VAL A 196 -7.20 -9.41 -2.13
CA VAL A 196 -6.92 -8.67 -3.37
C VAL A 196 -7.64 -7.34 -3.35
N PHE A 197 -6.88 -6.26 -3.53
CA PHE A 197 -7.39 -4.89 -3.60
C PHE A 197 -7.15 -4.27 -4.97
N GLY A 198 -8.20 -3.64 -5.51
CA GLY A 198 -8.09 -2.64 -6.57
C GLY A 198 -7.42 -1.38 -6.03
N ILE A 199 -6.49 -0.83 -6.80
CA ILE A 199 -5.84 0.44 -6.49
C ILE A 199 -6.51 1.53 -7.33
N GLY A 200 -7.09 2.51 -6.64
CA GLY A 200 -7.85 3.61 -7.20
C GLY A 200 -7.06 4.92 -7.24
N GLN A 201 -7.76 6.03 -7.02
CA GLN A 201 -7.19 7.36 -7.16
C GLN A 201 -6.03 7.59 -6.19
N LEU A 202 -5.01 8.28 -6.71
CA LEU A 202 -3.87 8.79 -5.96
C LEU A 202 -4.22 10.16 -5.36
N SER A 203 -3.98 10.32 -4.07
CA SER A 203 -3.93 11.62 -3.38
C SER A 203 -2.57 11.80 -2.72
N VAL A 204 -2.10 13.05 -2.62
CA VAL A 204 -0.87 13.36 -1.90
C VAL A 204 -1.24 13.82 -0.50
N GLY A 205 -0.66 13.19 0.51
CA GLY A 205 -0.82 13.55 1.92
C GLY A 205 0.45 14.21 2.46
N PHE A 206 0.26 15.28 3.23
CA PHE A 206 1.29 15.92 4.04
C PHE A 206 0.62 16.84 5.07
N SER A 207 1.40 17.31 6.04
CA SER A 207 0.99 18.30 7.03
C SER A 207 2.01 19.43 7.11
N VAL A 208 1.52 20.67 7.17
CA VAL A 208 2.32 21.87 7.42
C VAL A 208 1.93 22.39 8.79
N GLN A 209 2.88 22.37 9.72
CA GLN A 209 2.78 22.90 11.06
C GLN A 209 3.40 24.29 11.10
N ILE A 210 2.60 25.28 11.51
CA ILE A 210 3.02 26.67 11.69
C ILE A 210 2.96 26.98 13.18
N GLU A 211 4.11 27.32 13.74
CA GLU A 211 4.26 27.70 15.14
C GLU A 211 4.39 29.21 15.24
N VAL A 212 3.53 29.84 16.04
CA VAL A 212 3.59 31.26 16.36
C VAL A 212 4.00 31.37 17.81
N LYS A 213 5.21 31.86 18.05
CA LYS A 213 5.74 32.10 19.38
C LYS A 213 5.64 33.58 19.72
N THR A 214 4.78 33.90 20.68
CA THR A 214 4.78 35.20 21.35
C THR A 214 5.53 35.12 22.67
N LYS A 215 5.60 36.22 23.43
CA LYS A 215 6.35 36.28 24.71
C LYS A 215 5.91 35.22 25.73
N SER A 216 4.65 34.81 25.74
CA SER A 216 4.08 33.90 26.76
C SER A 216 3.24 32.77 26.20
N THR A 217 2.91 32.78 24.90
CA THR A 217 2.06 31.76 24.29
C THR A 217 2.71 31.17 23.04
N LEU A 218 2.58 29.85 22.91
CA LEU A 218 2.87 29.12 21.69
C LEU A 218 1.54 28.71 21.08
N SER A 219 1.25 29.21 19.89
CA SER A 219 0.07 28.83 19.12
C SER A 219 0.52 27.99 17.93
N ILE A 220 -0.04 26.79 17.79
CA ILE A 220 0.28 25.86 16.70
C ILE A 220 -0.93 25.76 15.78
N VAL A 221 -0.69 25.94 14.49
CA VAL A 221 -1.69 25.82 13.44
C VAL A 221 -1.24 24.76 12.46
N VAL A 222 -2.12 23.82 12.11
CA VAL A 222 -1.80 22.74 11.17
C VAL A 222 -2.73 22.86 9.96
N VAL A 223 -2.13 22.86 8.76
CA VAL A 223 -2.84 22.82 7.48
C VAL A 223 -2.35 21.64 6.64
N GLY A 224 -3.19 21.17 5.72
CA GLY A 224 -2.87 20.07 4.81
C GLY A 224 -3.88 19.98 3.67
N PRO A 225 -3.75 18.98 2.79
CA PRO A 225 -4.65 18.79 1.64
C PRO A 225 -6.13 18.70 2.02
N GLU A 226 -6.44 18.07 3.17
CA GLU A 226 -7.80 17.93 3.72
C GLU A 226 -8.32 19.20 4.39
N ASN A 227 -7.44 19.92 5.11
CA ASN A 227 -7.79 21.16 5.79
C ASN A 227 -6.83 22.29 5.37
N ARG A 228 -7.22 23.04 4.34
CA ARG A 228 -6.34 24.00 3.67
C ARG A 228 -6.27 25.36 4.36
N THR A 229 -7.23 25.70 5.21
CA THR A 229 -7.32 27.01 5.84
C THR A 229 -7.39 26.88 7.34
N ALA A 230 -6.56 27.65 8.04
CA ALA A 230 -6.63 27.72 9.49
C ALA A 230 -6.25 29.11 9.98
N THR A 231 -6.77 29.48 11.14
CA THR A 231 -6.52 30.76 11.80
C THR A 231 -6.01 30.49 13.21
N SER A 232 -5.05 31.27 13.69
CA SER A 232 -4.58 31.18 15.07
C SER A 232 -5.68 31.61 16.05
N SER A 233 -5.59 31.14 17.29
CA SER A 233 -6.58 31.41 18.35
C SER A 233 -6.81 32.90 18.65
N ASP A 234 -5.80 33.73 18.41
CA ASP A 234 -5.80 35.17 18.59
C ASP A 234 -6.15 35.95 17.31
N ASN A 235 -6.54 35.27 16.23
CA ASN A 235 -6.81 35.84 14.89
C ASN A 235 -5.64 36.62 14.27
N PHE A 236 -4.44 36.50 14.84
CA PHE A 236 -3.23 37.17 14.38
C PHE A 236 -2.75 36.59 13.04
N LEU A 237 -2.67 35.26 12.95
CA LEU A 237 -2.21 34.54 11.79
C LEU A 237 -3.38 33.86 11.08
N ARG A 238 -3.47 34.05 9.77
CA ARG A 238 -4.35 33.28 8.89
C ARG A 238 -3.51 32.58 7.84
N VAL A 239 -3.63 31.27 7.78
CA VAL A 239 -2.91 30.39 6.86
C VAL A 239 -3.87 29.86 5.82
N ASN A 240 -3.44 29.87 4.56
CA ASN A 240 -4.17 29.26 3.45
C ASN A 240 -3.20 28.48 2.56
N LEU A 241 -3.44 27.18 2.41
CA LEU A 241 -2.70 26.31 1.51
C LEU A 241 -3.33 26.37 0.12
N ILE A 242 -2.65 27.05 -0.80
CA ILE A 242 -3.14 27.26 -2.18
C ILE A 242 -3.00 25.97 -3.00
N GLY A 243 -1.83 25.34 -2.95
CA GLY A 243 -1.50 24.14 -3.71
C GLY A 243 -0.04 23.74 -3.50
N ASP A 244 0.41 22.75 -4.27
CA ASP A 244 1.81 22.33 -4.32
C ASP A 244 2.41 22.67 -5.69
N TYR A 245 3.73 22.90 -5.72
CA TYR A 245 4.43 23.04 -6.98
C TYR A 245 4.58 21.67 -7.63
N VAL A 246 4.40 21.62 -8.95
CA VAL A 246 4.55 20.36 -9.70
C VAL A 246 6.00 19.89 -9.59
N GLY A 247 6.19 18.66 -9.10
CA GLY A 247 7.50 18.04 -9.00
C GLY A 247 8.08 17.68 -10.36
N TYR A 248 9.40 17.55 -10.44
CA TYR A 248 10.10 17.12 -11.66
C TYR A 248 9.99 15.61 -11.94
N THR A 249 9.51 14.84 -10.95
CA THR A 249 9.34 13.39 -11.02
C THR A 249 7.88 13.03 -10.83
N ASN A 250 7.36 12.19 -11.72
CA ASN A 250 5.99 11.69 -11.61
C ASN A 250 5.88 10.63 -10.51
N ILE A 251 4.78 10.69 -9.75
CA ILE A 251 4.40 9.62 -8.83
C ILE A 251 3.86 8.46 -9.68
N PRO A 252 4.33 7.22 -9.49
CA PRO A 252 3.88 6.08 -10.29
C PRO A 252 2.38 5.84 -10.10
N SER A 253 1.65 5.55 -11.18
CA SER A 253 0.28 5.07 -11.07
C SER A 253 0.25 3.54 -11.08
N PHE A 254 -0.74 2.97 -10.37
CA PHE A 254 -0.89 1.53 -10.22
C PHE A 254 -2.23 1.01 -10.75
N ASP A 255 -2.83 1.72 -11.71
CA ASP A 255 -4.17 1.44 -12.25
C ASP A 255 -4.31 0.03 -12.86
N ASN A 256 -3.19 -0.49 -13.38
CA ASN A 256 -3.07 -1.81 -13.99
C ASN A 256 -2.60 -2.90 -13.02
N TYR A 257 -2.55 -2.61 -11.73
CA TYR A 257 -2.09 -3.52 -10.69
C TYR A 257 -3.18 -3.80 -9.65
N TYR A 258 -3.05 -4.96 -9.03
CA TYR A 258 -3.71 -5.27 -7.77
C TYR A 258 -2.69 -5.34 -6.66
N LEU A 259 -3.11 -4.87 -5.48
CA LEU A 259 -2.38 -5.05 -4.24
C LEU A 259 -2.87 -6.32 -3.56
N VAL A 260 -1.94 -7.22 -3.25
CA VAL A 260 -2.22 -8.51 -2.62
C VAL A 260 -1.59 -8.53 -1.24
N ILE A 261 -2.40 -8.79 -0.22
CA ILE A 261 -2.02 -8.68 1.20
C ILE A 261 -2.36 -9.99 1.91
N PRO A 262 -1.46 -10.57 2.73
CA PRO A 262 -1.78 -11.76 3.52
C PRO A 262 -3.03 -11.55 4.37
N ARG A 263 -3.94 -12.52 4.37
CA ARG A 263 -5.16 -12.44 5.16
C ARG A 263 -4.83 -12.50 6.65
N GLN A 264 -5.14 -11.42 7.37
CA GLN A 264 -5.07 -11.37 8.82
C GLN A 264 -6.49 -11.45 9.39
N GLY A 265 -6.91 -12.67 9.77
CA GLY A 265 -8.24 -12.91 10.34
C GLY A 265 -9.18 -13.68 9.40
N GLY A 266 -10.48 -13.38 9.52
CA GLY A 266 -11.56 -14.08 8.80
C GLY A 266 -11.70 -13.69 7.33
N THR A 267 -12.61 -14.36 6.63
CA THR A 267 -12.94 -14.10 5.22
C THR A 267 -13.58 -12.73 5.03
N GLY A 268 -13.26 -12.05 3.93
CA GLY A 268 -13.89 -10.77 3.55
C GLY A 268 -12.99 -9.56 3.74
N GLN A 269 -13.58 -8.36 3.68
CA GLN A 269 -12.82 -7.11 3.77
C GLN A 269 -12.17 -6.96 5.16
N PRO A 270 -10.83 -6.88 5.26
CA PRO A 270 -10.16 -6.74 6.53
C PRO A 270 -10.37 -5.35 7.12
N GLN A 271 -10.48 -5.27 8.46
CA GLN A 271 -10.50 -4.00 9.20
C GLN A 271 -9.10 -3.39 9.37
N ASN A 272 -8.07 -4.25 9.35
CA ASN A 272 -6.67 -3.85 9.48
C ASN A 272 -5.85 -4.60 8.44
N LEU A 273 -5.05 -3.87 7.66
CA LEU A 273 -4.22 -4.44 6.59
C LEU A 273 -2.91 -5.06 7.12
N GLY A 274 -2.62 -4.87 8.40
CA GLY A 274 -1.35 -5.25 9.04
C GLY A 274 -0.24 -4.26 8.74
N SER A 275 0.87 -4.38 9.48
CA SER A 275 2.08 -3.55 9.35
C SER A 275 3.25 -4.25 8.67
N ASN A 276 3.14 -5.55 8.40
CA ASN A 276 4.21 -6.32 7.78
C ASN A 276 4.06 -6.32 6.25
N PHE A 277 4.81 -5.43 5.61
CA PHE A 277 4.82 -5.28 4.15
C PHE A 277 5.65 -6.33 3.43
N SER A 278 6.40 -7.20 4.13
CA SER A 278 7.34 -8.13 3.48
C SER A 278 6.66 -9.02 2.45
N MET A 279 5.46 -9.52 2.75
CA MET A 279 4.67 -10.41 1.89
C MET A 279 3.62 -9.69 1.03
N TRP A 280 3.60 -8.35 1.05
CA TRP A 280 2.70 -7.60 0.18
C TRP A 280 3.23 -7.66 -1.24
N MET A 281 2.34 -7.89 -2.21
CA MET A 281 2.71 -8.00 -3.61
C MET A 281 1.88 -7.04 -4.44
N LEU A 282 2.55 -6.33 -5.35
CA LEU A 282 1.90 -5.58 -6.42
C LEU A 282 1.99 -6.41 -7.71
N LEU A 283 0.85 -6.86 -8.22
CA LEU A 283 0.80 -7.77 -9.37
C LEU A 283 -0.15 -7.22 -10.43
N GLU A 284 0.24 -7.33 -11.70
CA GLU A 284 -0.56 -6.84 -12.81
C GLU A 284 -1.93 -7.54 -12.87
N ARG A 285 -2.99 -6.78 -13.17
CA ARG A 285 -4.37 -7.27 -13.20
C ARG A 285 -4.58 -8.44 -14.16
N VAL A 286 -3.83 -8.49 -15.26
CA VAL A 286 -3.88 -9.57 -16.26
C VAL A 286 -3.47 -10.95 -15.72
N ARG A 287 -2.79 -11.00 -14.56
CA ARG A 287 -2.37 -12.25 -13.91
C ARG A 287 -3.47 -12.91 -13.09
N PHE A 288 -4.63 -12.27 -12.94
CA PHE A 288 -5.74 -12.74 -12.13
C PHE A 288 -6.92 -13.18 -13.01
N THR A 289 -7.69 -14.14 -12.51
CA THR A 289 -8.98 -14.57 -13.06
C THR A 289 -10.05 -14.37 -11.98
N LEU A 290 -10.90 -13.35 -12.12
CA LEU A 290 -11.85 -12.98 -11.08
C LEU A 290 -13.07 -13.92 -11.03
N ASP A 291 -13.46 -14.44 -12.19
CA ASP A 291 -14.46 -15.50 -12.37
C ASP A 291 -13.91 -16.90 -12.02
N GLY A 292 -12.59 -17.06 -12.02
CA GLY A 292 -11.93 -18.31 -11.71
C GLY A 292 -11.97 -19.34 -12.83
N LEU A 293 -12.33 -18.93 -14.05
CA LEU A 293 -12.51 -19.81 -15.22
C LEU A 293 -11.22 -19.99 -16.04
N GLU A 294 -10.19 -19.17 -15.80
CA GLU A 294 -8.94 -19.25 -16.53
C GLU A 294 -7.87 -20.04 -15.78
N CYS A 295 -7.28 -21.02 -16.47
CA CYS A 295 -6.12 -21.75 -15.97
C CYS A 295 -4.86 -20.90 -15.89
N ASN A 296 -3.94 -21.27 -15.00
CA ASN A 296 -2.63 -20.64 -14.82
C ASN A 296 -2.70 -19.13 -14.53
N LYS A 297 -3.73 -18.72 -13.79
CA LYS A 297 -3.91 -17.37 -13.27
C LYS A 297 -4.27 -17.42 -11.78
N ILE A 298 -3.99 -16.32 -11.08
CA ILE A 298 -4.28 -16.18 -9.66
C ILE A 298 -5.79 -16.18 -9.44
N GLY A 299 -6.24 -17.10 -8.60
CA GLY A 299 -7.66 -17.30 -8.27
C GLY A 299 -8.38 -18.28 -9.18
N VAL A 300 -7.65 -19.20 -9.82
CA VAL A 300 -8.19 -20.39 -10.51
C VAL A 300 -9.16 -21.16 -9.60
N SER A 301 -10.31 -21.55 -10.16
CA SER A 301 -11.34 -22.28 -9.43
C SER A 301 -11.35 -23.77 -9.76
N TYR A 302 -12.22 -24.51 -9.06
CA TYR A 302 -12.48 -25.92 -9.35
C TYR A 302 -12.98 -26.16 -10.77
N GLU A 303 -13.77 -25.24 -11.33
CA GLU A 303 -14.37 -25.37 -12.65
C GLU A 303 -13.28 -25.32 -13.75
N ALA A 304 -12.38 -24.34 -13.68
CA ALA A 304 -11.25 -24.24 -14.61
C ALA A 304 -10.35 -25.48 -14.53
N PHE A 305 -10.07 -25.95 -13.31
CA PHE A 305 -9.22 -27.12 -13.11
C PHE A 305 -9.86 -28.40 -13.65
N ASN A 306 -11.13 -28.67 -13.35
CA ASN A 306 -11.80 -29.87 -13.84
C ASN A 306 -12.16 -29.81 -15.33
N GLY A 307 -12.35 -28.60 -15.86
CA GLY A 307 -12.66 -28.34 -17.27
C GLY A 307 -11.46 -28.33 -18.22
N GLN A 308 -10.25 -28.71 -17.77
CA GLN A 308 -9.07 -28.74 -18.63
C GLN A 308 -9.26 -29.68 -19.83
N PRO A 309 -8.90 -29.27 -21.06
CA PRO A 309 -8.85 -30.17 -22.19
C PRO A 309 -7.81 -31.27 -21.93
N ASP A 310 -8.14 -32.50 -22.33
CA ASP A 310 -7.26 -33.66 -22.20
C ASP A 310 -6.71 -33.87 -20.78
N PHE A 311 -7.50 -33.58 -19.73
CA PHE A 311 -7.09 -33.59 -18.32
C PHE A 311 -6.14 -34.75 -17.93
N CYS A 312 -6.49 -35.98 -18.31
CA CYS A 312 -5.74 -37.20 -17.97
C CYS A 312 -4.46 -37.43 -18.78
N SER A 313 -4.28 -36.69 -19.87
CA SER A 313 -3.07 -36.71 -20.71
C SER A 313 -2.20 -35.47 -20.46
N ALA A 314 -2.76 -34.40 -19.88
CA ALA A 314 -2.02 -33.23 -19.47
C ALA A 314 -1.08 -33.54 -18.29
N PRO A 315 0.09 -32.86 -18.18
CA PRO A 315 1.02 -33.06 -17.08
C PRO A 315 0.42 -32.77 -15.70
N PHE A 316 0.90 -33.47 -14.66
CA PHE A 316 0.57 -33.13 -13.27
C PHE A 316 0.89 -31.66 -12.97
N TRP A 317 0.09 -31.00 -12.13
CA TRP A 317 0.10 -29.56 -11.86
C TRP A 317 -0.35 -28.62 -12.99
N SER A 318 -0.78 -29.15 -14.15
CA SER A 318 -1.39 -28.30 -15.18
C SER A 318 -2.57 -27.50 -14.63
N CYS A 319 -2.74 -26.27 -15.13
CA CYS A 319 -3.74 -25.27 -14.71
C CYS A 319 -3.42 -24.55 -13.38
N LEU A 320 -2.42 -24.99 -12.61
CA LEU A 320 -2.07 -24.44 -11.29
C LEU A 320 -0.74 -23.66 -11.28
N HIS A 321 -0.27 -23.20 -12.44
CA HIS A 321 0.92 -22.35 -12.53
C HIS A 321 0.58 -20.86 -12.34
N ASN A 322 1.60 -20.01 -12.21
CA ASN A 322 1.49 -18.55 -12.04
C ASN A 322 0.58 -18.13 -10.86
N GLN A 323 0.70 -18.85 -9.75
CA GLN A 323 0.02 -18.53 -8.50
C GLN A 323 0.89 -17.59 -7.64
N LEU A 324 0.36 -17.10 -6.53
CA LEU A 324 1.07 -16.15 -5.66
C LEU A 324 2.44 -16.65 -5.21
N TRP A 325 2.54 -17.93 -4.83
CA TRP A 325 3.80 -18.55 -4.42
C TRP A 325 4.86 -18.55 -5.53
N ASN A 326 4.46 -18.67 -6.81
CA ASN A 326 5.41 -18.62 -7.91
C ASN A 326 6.09 -17.25 -8.02
N PHE A 327 5.32 -16.16 -7.86
CA PHE A 327 5.86 -14.80 -7.89
C PHE A 327 6.72 -14.51 -6.66
N TRP A 328 6.30 -15.01 -5.50
CA TRP A 328 7.05 -14.86 -4.27
C TRP A 328 8.41 -15.55 -4.30
N ASP A 329 8.47 -16.80 -4.76
CA ASP A 329 9.71 -17.58 -4.83
C ASP A 329 10.72 -16.95 -5.80
N VAL A 330 10.25 -16.44 -6.95
CA VAL A 330 11.09 -15.70 -7.90
C VAL A 330 11.65 -14.42 -7.25
N SER A 331 10.80 -13.65 -6.55
CA SER A 331 11.26 -12.42 -5.87
C SER A 331 12.30 -12.70 -4.78
N THR A 332 12.16 -13.82 -4.08
CA THR A 332 13.07 -14.22 -3.00
C THR A 332 14.39 -14.71 -3.59
N SER A 333 14.33 -15.47 -4.68
CA SER A 333 15.53 -15.91 -5.42
C SER A 333 16.33 -14.71 -5.96
N ASN A 334 15.66 -13.71 -6.54
CA ASN A 334 16.31 -12.50 -7.06
C ASN A 334 16.89 -11.61 -5.95
N ARG A 335 16.33 -11.63 -4.74
CA ARG A 335 16.88 -10.88 -3.59
C ARG A 335 18.16 -11.51 -3.01
N ASN A 336 18.37 -12.80 -3.25
CA ASN A 336 19.52 -13.56 -2.74
C ASN A 336 20.71 -13.60 -3.73
N LEU A 337 20.58 -12.95 -4.90
CA LEU A 337 21.63 -12.77 -5.91
C LEU A 337 22.26 -11.38 -5.79
#